data_AF-A0A443S3Y7-F1
#
_entry.id   AF-A0A443S3Y7-F1
#
_cell.length_a   1.000
_cell.length_b   1.000
_cell.length_c   1.000
_cell.angle_alpha   90.00
_cell.angle_beta   90.00
_cell.angle_gamma   90.00
#
_symmetry.space_group_name_H-M   'P 1'
#
loop_
_entity.id
_entity.type
_entity.pdbx_description
1 polymer ?
#
loop_
_entity_poly.entity_id
_entity_poly.type
_entity_poly.pdbx_seq_one_letter_code
_entity_poly.pdbx_strand_id
1 'polypeptide(L)'
;MTANSCESKSPPEVFQCALDLTTGYSFEVDWWSLGVCVYEMLCGQRPFDIHSTTKLEQIITMQRDEILKFPTNVTTPFAHLIQRLLNFKREDRVASIADLKNRCSFCKDINFDAVYEMKVQPAFVPPKNQLNCDPTFELEEMIIEANPLHKKKKRLLKQQSVKRIVLEHQNSSSLSESGGNYEETNQENVPLEFPVYNREKELQKRQIEEKEKLWEEELNKIIS
;
A
#
# COMPACT_ATOMS: atom_id res chain seq x y z
N MET A 1 19.64 13.29 5.95
CA MET A 1 19.54 12.88 4.53
C MET A 1 19.17 11.41 4.54
N THR A 2 17.88 11.13 4.68
CA THR A 2 17.34 9.77 4.70
C THR A 2 17.18 9.30 3.26
N ALA A 3 17.61 8.07 2.95
CA ALA A 3 17.20 7.41 1.72
C ALA A 3 15.69 7.55 1.51
N ASN A 4 15.23 7.53 0.25
CA ASN A 4 13.81 7.34 -0.01
C ASN A 4 13.38 6.07 0.75
N SER A 5 12.35 6.18 1.60
CA SER A 5 11.96 5.09 2.52
C SER A 5 11.79 3.74 1.82
N CYS A 6 11.44 3.76 0.52
CA CYS A 6 11.20 2.61 -0.34
C CYS A 6 12.48 1.84 -0.74
N GLU A 7 13.55 2.50 -1.20
CA GLU A 7 14.82 1.86 -1.60
C GLU A 7 15.43 1.06 -0.43
N SER A 8 15.24 1.62 0.75
CA SER A 8 15.30 1.01 2.08
C SER A 8 14.96 -0.49 2.20
N LYS A 9 13.87 -0.82 1.54
CA LYS A 9 13.10 -2.03 1.76
C LYS A 9 13.00 -2.87 0.50
N SER A 10 13.59 -2.40 -0.60
CA SER A 10 13.56 -3.12 -1.88
C SER A 10 14.52 -4.31 -1.86
N PRO A 11 14.11 -5.47 -2.40
CA PRO A 11 14.94 -6.65 -2.51
C PRO A 11 15.96 -6.56 -3.65
N PRO A 12 16.95 -7.47 -3.71
CA PRO A 12 17.99 -7.47 -4.73
C PRO A 12 17.45 -7.51 -6.16
N GLU A 13 16.39 -8.30 -6.42
CA GLU A 13 15.85 -8.47 -7.76
C GLU A 13 15.23 -7.18 -8.34
N VAL A 14 14.76 -6.25 -7.50
CA VAL A 14 14.26 -4.95 -7.97
C VAL A 14 15.40 -4.12 -8.57
N PHE A 15 16.55 -4.11 -7.92
CA PHE A 15 17.74 -3.42 -8.41
C PHE A 15 18.38 -4.15 -9.58
N GLN A 16 18.36 -5.48 -9.59
CA GLN A 16 18.83 -6.28 -10.72
C GLN A 16 17.98 -6.03 -11.98
N CYS A 17 16.65 -5.90 -11.85
CA CYS A 17 15.78 -5.49 -12.96
C CYS A 17 16.17 -4.12 -13.51
N ALA A 18 16.42 -3.15 -12.63
CA ALA A 18 16.83 -1.80 -13.03
C ALA A 18 18.20 -1.75 -13.75
N LEU A 19 19.02 -2.79 -13.57
CA LEU A 19 20.31 -2.97 -14.23
C LEU A 19 20.27 -3.98 -15.39
N ASP A 20 19.08 -4.40 -15.82
CA ASP A 20 18.87 -5.41 -16.87
C ASP A 20 19.56 -6.78 -16.59
N LEU A 21 19.79 -7.11 -15.32
CA LEU A 21 20.42 -8.37 -14.89
C LEU A 21 19.40 -9.50 -14.72
N THR A 22 18.11 -9.18 -14.57
CA THR A 22 17.00 -10.14 -14.49
C THR A 22 15.74 -9.57 -15.14
N THR A 23 14.85 -10.43 -15.59
CA THR A 23 13.70 -10.07 -16.44
C THR A 23 12.47 -9.58 -15.68
N GLY A 24 12.49 -9.58 -14.35
CA GLY A 24 11.36 -9.15 -13.54
C GLY A 24 11.44 -9.59 -12.09
N TYR A 25 10.47 -9.12 -11.31
CA TYR A 25 10.20 -9.54 -9.95
C TYR A 25 8.69 -9.80 -9.79
N SER A 26 8.30 -10.42 -8.68
CA SER A 26 6.93 -10.86 -8.42
C SER A 26 6.59 -10.64 -6.92
N PHE A 27 5.49 -11.17 -6.41
CA PHE A 27 4.99 -10.99 -5.04
C PHE A 27 6.01 -11.33 -3.92
N GLU A 28 7.08 -12.07 -4.22
CA GLU A 28 8.17 -12.41 -3.31
C GLU A 28 8.93 -11.19 -2.77
N VAL A 29 8.82 -10.04 -3.44
CA VAL A 29 9.42 -8.78 -2.97
C VAL A 29 8.80 -8.27 -1.67
N ASP A 30 7.52 -8.57 -1.43
CA ASP A 30 6.81 -8.15 -0.22
C ASP A 30 7.29 -8.95 1.01
N TRP A 31 7.72 -10.19 0.82
CA TRP A 31 8.30 -11.00 1.88
C TRP A 31 9.67 -10.50 2.32
N TRP A 32 10.46 -9.95 1.39
CA TRP A 32 11.72 -9.28 1.74
C TRP A 32 11.45 -8.02 2.55
N SER A 33 10.52 -7.16 2.10
CA SER A 33 10.20 -5.92 2.81
C SER A 33 9.62 -6.20 4.21
N LEU A 34 8.86 -7.28 4.38
CA LEU A 34 8.47 -7.81 5.70
C LEU A 34 9.70 -8.17 6.54
N GLY A 35 10.68 -8.88 5.98
CA GLY A 35 11.94 -9.21 6.66
C GLY A 35 12.69 -7.97 7.13
N VAL A 36 12.77 -6.93 6.29
CA VAL A 36 13.40 -5.65 6.64
C VAL A 36 12.66 -4.98 7.80
N CYS A 37 11.32 -4.94 7.74
CA CYS A 37 10.49 -4.36 8.80
C CYS A 37 10.62 -5.12 10.13
N VAL A 38 10.64 -6.46 10.11
CA VAL A 38 10.81 -7.28 11.32
C VAL A 38 12.20 -7.06 11.93
N TYR A 39 13.24 -7.00 11.11
CA TYR A 39 14.59 -6.67 11.58
C TYR A 39 14.64 -5.26 12.18
N GLU A 40 14.04 -4.26 11.51
CA GLU A 40 14.00 -2.86 11.97
C GLU A 40 13.29 -2.73 13.33
N MET A 41 12.16 -3.43 13.51
CA MET A 41 11.45 -3.48 14.81
C MET A 41 12.27 -4.15 15.92
N LEU A 42 13.06 -5.18 15.59
CA LEU A 42 13.90 -5.89 16.55
C LEU A 42 15.16 -5.08 16.93
N CYS A 43 15.84 -4.51 15.95
CA CYS A 43 17.18 -3.93 16.09
C CYS A 43 17.16 -2.40 16.22
N GLY A 44 16.03 -1.75 15.95
CA GLY A 44 15.89 -0.29 15.93
C GLY A 44 16.56 0.39 14.72
N GLN A 45 17.08 -0.38 13.78
CA GLN A 45 17.76 0.09 12.57
C GLN A 45 17.58 -0.92 11.44
N ARG A 46 17.78 -0.47 10.20
CA ARG A 46 17.67 -1.32 9.00
C ARG A 46 18.85 -2.30 8.91
N PRO A 47 18.68 -3.46 8.22
CA PRO A 47 19.72 -4.47 8.09
C PRO A 47 20.88 -4.04 7.18
N PHE A 48 20.63 -3.15 6.21
CA PHE A 48 21.61 -2.68 5.22
C PHE A 48 21.65 -1.15 5.24
N ASP A 49 22.86 -0.57 5.19
CA ASP A 49 23.06 0.88 5.23
C ASP A 49 22.97 1.50 3.82
N ILE A 50 21.74 1.63 3.32
CA ILE A 50 21.45 2.16 1.99
C ILE A 50 21.00 3.62 2.11
N HIS A 51 21.68 4.50 1.36
CA HIS A 51 21.40 5.93 1.24
C HIS A 51 20.94 6.25 -0.18
N SER A 52 20.30 7.41 -0.38
CA SER A 52 19.88 7.88 -1.71
C SER A 52 21.05 8.07 -2.69
N THR A 53 22.28 8.14 -2.16
CA THR A 53 23.51 8.26 -2.94
C THR A 53 24.21 6.92 -3.19
N THR A 54 23.74 5.83 -2.58
CA THR A 54 24.33 4.50 -2.74
C THR A 54 24.02 3.98 -4.14
N LYS A 55 25.03 3.52 -4.87
CA LYS A 55 24.85 2.99 -6.23
C LYS A 55 24.14 1.64 -6.21
N LEU A 56 23.36 1.32 -7.24
CA LEU A 56 22.58 0.08 -7.30
C LEU A 56 23.45 -1.18 -7.18
N GLU A 57 24.63 -1.20 -7.80
CA GLU A 57 25.55 -2.35 -7.71
C GLU A 57 26.10 -2.53 -6.29
N GLN A 58 26.32 -1.42 -5.58
CA GLN A 58 26.74 -1.45 -4.18
C GLN A 58 25.63 -1.97 -3.28
N ILE A 59 24.38 -1.56 -3.52
CA ILE A 59 23.21 -2.07 -2.80
C ILE A 59 23.11 -3.59 -2.96
N ILE A 60 23.17 -4.09 -4.20
CA ILE A 60 23.12 -5.54 -4.46
C ILE A 60 24.26 -6.27 -3.75
N THR A 61 25.47 -5.70 -3.75
CA THR A 61 26.63 -6.28 -3.07
C THR A 61 26.43 -6.32 -1.56
N MET A 62 25.95 -5.23 -0.94
CA MET A 62 25.63 -5.19 0.48
C MET A 62 24.60 -6.26 0.85
N GLN A 63 23.50 -6.34 0.09
CA GLN A 63 22.42 -7.30 0.34
C GLN A 63 22.86 -8.77 0.16
N ARG A 64 23.92 -9.02 -0.61
CA ARG A 64 24.47 -10.37 -0.83
C ARG A 64 25.49 -10.77 0.24
N ASP A 65 26.39 -9.84 0.58
CA ASP A 65 27.63 -10.18 1.27
C ASP A 65 27.62 -9.77 2.76
N GLU A 66 26.74 -8.83 3.17
CA GLU A 66 26.65 -8.43 4.58
C GLU A 66 25.97 -9.47 5.46
N ILE A 67 26.61 -9.78 6.58
CA ILE A 67 26.07 -10.68 7.60
C ILE A 67 25.13 -9.89 8.51
N LEU A 68 23.88 -10.35 8.62
CA LEU A 68 22.89 -9.80 9.54
C LEU A 68 23.38 -9.89 10.99
N LYS A 69 23.34 -8.76 11.70
CA LYS A 69 23.75 -8.67 13.10
C LYS A 69 22.53 -8.69 14.00
N PHE A 70 22.50 -9.58 14.98
CA PHE A 70 21.38 -9.70 15.90
C PHE A 70 21.78 -9.34 17.33
N PRO A 71 20.87 -8.75 18.11
CA PRO A 71 21.03 -8.61 19.56
C PRO A 71 21.23 -9.98 20.25
N THR A 72 21.96 -10.00 21.36
CA THR A 72 22.30 -11.22 22.10
C THR A 72 21.09 -11.93 22.73
N ASN A 73 19.99 -11.21 22.95
CA ASN A 73 18.76 -11.74 23.52
C ASN A 73 17.81 -12.36 22.48
N VAL A 74 18.15 -12.35 21.19
CA VAL A 74 17.30 -12.94 20.16
C VAL A 74 17.41 -14.48 20.18
N THR A 75 16.27 -15.16 20.04
CA THR A 75 16.26 -16.62 19.94
C THR A 75 16.71 -17.07 18.54
N THR A 76 17.44 -18.19 18.47
CA THR A 76 17.89 -18.75 17.19
C THR A 76 16.75 -19.00 16.19
N PRO A 77 15.58 -19.55 16.58
CA PRO A 77 14.44 -19.68 15.68
C PRO A 77 13.96 -18.36 15.07
N PHE A 78 13.98 -17.27 15.84
CA PHE A 78 13.53 -15.96 15.37
C PHE A 78 14.56 -15.31 14.44
N ALA A 79 15.85 -15.39 14.76
CA ALA A 79 16.91 -14.95 13.85
C ALA A 79 16.85 -15.71 12.51
N HIS A 80 16.61 -17.02 12.57
CA HIS A 80 16.47 -17.85 11.37
C HIS A 80 15.24 -17.44 10.54
N LEU A 81 14.10 -17.10 11.15
CA LEU A 81 12.96 -16.54 10.43
C LEU A 81 13.35 -15.29 9.62
N ILE A 82 14.06 -14.35 10.24
CA ILE A 82 14.50 -13.11 9.57
C ILE A 82 15.46 -13.42 8.42
N GLN A 83 16.45 -14.31 8.62
CA GLN A 83 17.37 -14.74 7.56
C GLN A 83 16.66 -15.39 6.37
N ARG A 84 15.57 -16.13 6.63
CA ARG A 84 14.77 -16.80 5.60
C ARG A 84 13.90 -15.81 4.80
N LEU A 85 13.45 -14.72 5.43
CA LEU A 85 12.75 -13.60 4.77
C LEU A 85 13.73 -12.74 3.97
N LEU A 86 14.93 -12.51 4.50
CA LEU A 86 16.01 -11.74 3.89
C LEU A 86 16.97 -12.62 3.08
N ASN A 87 16.45 -13.68 2.45
CA ASN A 87 17.28 -14.50 1.57
C ASN A 87 17.50 -13.78 0.23
N PHE A 88 18.77 -13.62 -0.15
CA PHE A 88 19.18 -12.98 -1.39
C PHE A 88 18.58 -13.67 -2.61
N LYS A 89 18.58 -15.02 -2.64
CA LYS A 89 17.93 -15.80 -3.69
C LYS A 89 16.45 -15.89 -3.41
N ARG A 90 15.64 -15.36 -4.32
CA ARG A 90 14.17 -15.36 -4.20
C ARG A 90 13.58 -16.77 -4.11
N GLU A 91 14.20 -17.77 -4.75
CA GLU A 91 13.75 -19.17 -4.74
C GLU A 91 13.91 -19.81 -3.36
N ASP A 92 14.92 -19.36 -2.61
CA ASP A 92 15.19 -19.83 -1.25
C ASP A 92 14.44 -19.00 -0.19
N ARG A 93 13.93 -17.83 -0.56
CA ARG A 93 13.15 -16.94 0.32
C ARG A 93 11.84 -17.59 0.73
N VAL A 94 11.32 -17.23 1.90
CA VAL A 94 9.92 -17.52 2.24
C VAL A 94 9.04 -16.67 1.33
N ALA A 95 8.09 -17.31 0.64
CA ALA A 95 7.23 -16.65 -0.34
C ALA A 95 5.73 -16.95 -0.13
N SER A 96 5.39 -17.69 0.93
CA SER A 96 4.00 -18.04 1.24
C SER A 96 3.79 -18.29 2.74
N ILE A 97 2.54 -18.23 3.19
CA ILE A 97 2.16 -18.62 4.57
C ILE A 97 2.49 -20.10 4.81
N ALA A 98 2.32 -20.96 3.80
CA ALA A 98 2.66 -22.38 3.90
C ALA A 98 4.17 -22.57 4.12
N ASP A 99 5.01 -21.85 3.39
CA ASP A 99 6.47 -21.83 3.60
C ASP A 99 6.81 -21.36 5.01
N LEU A 100 6.17 -20.29 5.48
CA LEU A 100 6.40 -19.74 6.82
C LEU A 100 6.08 -20.80 7.90
N LYS A 101 4.94 -21.48 7.79
CA LYS A 101 4.51 -22.55 8.72
C LYS A 101 5.47 -23.76 8.69
N ASN A 102 5.88 -24.19 7.49
CA ASN A 102 6.62 -25.44 7.30
C ASN A 102 8.14 -25.29 7.50
N ARG A 103 8.70 -24.14 7.10
CA ARG A 103 10.16 -23.92 7.02
C ARG A 103 10.70 -23.08 8.17
N CYS A 104 9.85 -22.39 8.94
CA CYS A 104 10.29 -21.56 10.07
C CYS A 104 9.83 -22.16 11.39
N SER A 105 10.78 -22.69 12.18
CA SER A 105 10.51 -23.28 13.49
C SER A 105 9.84 -22.31 14.48
N PHE A 106 10.16 -21.01 14.38
CA PHE A 106 9.51 -19.96 15.18
C PHE A 106 7.99 -19.91 14.98
N CYS A 107 7.50 -20.26 13.79
CA CYS A 107 6.09 -20.14 13.44
C CYS A 107 5.27 -21.40 13.75
N LYS A 108 5.88 -22.47 14.27
CA LYS A 108 5.19 -23.75 14.53
C LYS A 108 4.09 -23.64 15.58
N ASP A 109 4.31 -22.80 16.59
CA ASP A 109 3.38 -22.63 17.72
C ASP A 109 2.35 -21.51 17.46
N ILE A 110 2.41 -20.84 16.31
CA ILE A 110 1.49 -19.76 15.95
C ILE A 110 0.21 -20.36 15.35
N ASN A 111 -0.93 -20.12 16.01
CA ASN A 111 -2.23 -20.41 15.43
C ASN A 111 -2.62 -19.29 14.45
N PHE A 112 -2.31 -19.48 13.16
CA PHE A 112 -2.60 -18.52 12.10
C PHE A 112 -4.10 -18.30 11.87
N ASP A 113 -4.95 -19.29 12.16
CA ASP A 113 -6.41 -19.13 12.02
C ASP A 113 -6.93 -18.17 13.09
N ALA A 114 -6.45 -18.32 14.34
CA ALA A 114 -6.76 -17.38 15.41
C ALA A 114 -6.24 -15.96 15.13
N VAL A 115 -5.07 -15.83 14.46
CA VAL A 115 -4.55 -14.53 14.02
C VAL A 115 -5.45 -13.92 12.96
N TYR A 116 -5.85 -14.71 11.95
CA TYR A 116 -6.75 -14.26 10.88
C TYR A 116 -8.12 -13.83 11.41
N GLU A 117 -8.66 -14.56 12.38
CA GLU A 117 -9.90 -14.24 13.09
C GLU A 117 -9.74 -13.13 14.14
N MET A 118 -8.55 -12.53 14.25
CA MET A 118 -8.23 -11.47 15.21
C MET A 118 -8.48 -11.86 16.68
N LYS A 119 -8.38 -13.16 17.01
CA LYS A 119 -8.56 -13.71 18.36
C LYS A 119 -7.30 -13.63 19.22
N VAL A 120 -6.13 -13.42 18.61
CA VAL A 120 -4.86 -13.23 19.32
C VAL A 120 -4.74 -11.80 19.82
N GLN A 121 -4.56 -11.63 21.13
CA GLN A 121 -4.34 -10.31 21.71
C GLN A 121 -2.93 -9.82 21.40
N PRO A 122 -2.75 -8.57 20.92
CA PRO A 122 -1.43 -8.01 20.68
C PRO A 122 -0.69 -7.77 22.00
N ALA A 123 0.65 -7.88 21.97
CA ALA A 123 1.48 -7.69 23.16
C ALA A 123 1.40 -6.25 23.74
N PHE A 124 1.06 -5.29 22.90
CA PHE A 124 0.88 -3.89 23.29
C PHE A 124 -0.38 -3.33 22.64
N VAL A 125 -1.21 -2.67 23.45
CA VAL A 125 -2.38 -1.91 23.01
C VAL A 125 -2.15 -0.45 23.40
N PRO A 126 -1.97 0.46 22.42
CA PRO A 126 -1.78 1.87 22.72
C PRO A 126 -2.97 2.48 23.49
N PRO A 127 -2.75 3.47 24.37
CA PRO A 127 -3.82 4.16 25.08
C PRO A 127 -4.79 4.86 24.12
N LYS A 128 -6.09 4.63 24.28
CA LYS A 128 -7.13 5.20 23.40
C LYS A 128 -7.29 6.73 23.54
N ASN A 129 -6.87 7.29 24.66
CA ASN A 129 -7.12 8.68 25.02
C ASN A 129 -5.94 9.60 24.67
N GLN A 130 -4.94 9.09 23.98
CA GLN A 130 -3.74 9.83 23.59
C GLN A 130 -3.54 9.68 22.08
N LEU A 131 -3.28 10.79 21.40
CA LEU A 131 -2.85 10.75 20.01
C LEU A 131 -1.51 10.00 19.97
N ASN A 132 -1.47 8.91 19.20
CA ASN A 132 -0.25 8.13 18.99
C ASN A 132 0.71 8.81 18.01
N CYS A 133 0.24 9.84 17.32
CA CYS A 133 1.00 10.61 16.35
C CYS A 133 1.39 11.96 16.96
N ASP A 134 2.59 12.43 16.63
CA ASP A 134 3.00 13.80 16.95
C ASP A 134 2.25 14.76 16.02
N PRO A 135 1.36 15.63 16.54
CA PRO A 135 0.57 16.56 15.74
C PRO A 135 1.43 17.49 14.86
N THR A 136 2.69 17.69 15.23
CA THR A 136 3.67 18.51 14.49
C THR A 136 4.05 17.90 13.15
N PHE A 137 4.00 16.56 13.02
CA PHE A 137 4.35 15.85 11.78
C PHE A 137 3.13 15.51 10.90
N GLU A 138 1.91 15.67 11.42
CA GLU A 138 0.63 15.43 10.72
C GLU A 138 -0.20 16.74 10.59
N LEU A 139 0.47 17.90 10.58
CA LEU A 139 -0.16 19.23 10.51
C LEU A 139 -1.09 19.44 9.31
N GLU A 140 -1.06 18.59 8.28
CA GLU A 140 -2.03 18.63 7.17
C GLU A 140 -3.47 18.43 7.67
N GLU A 141 -3.68 17.71 8.78
CA GLU A 141 -5.00 17.52 9.39
C GLU A 141 -5.31 18.54 10.50
N MET A 142 -4.35 19.36 10.94
CA MET A 142 -4.59 20.41 11.95
C MET A 142 -4.90 21.79 11.33
N ILE A 143 -4.75 21.95 10.01
CA ILE A 143 -5.36 23.05 9.25
C ILE A 143 -6.85 22.72 8.99
N ILE A 144 -7.59 22.37 10.04
CA ILE A 144 -9.05 22.42 10.03
C ILE A 144 -9.42 23.87 10.34
N GLU A 145 -9.15 24.78 9.40
CA GLU A 145 -10.04 25.91 9.24
C GLU A 145 -11.30 25.36 8.55
N ALA A 146 -12.32 25.04 9.35
CA ALA A 146 -13.62 24.54 8.86
C ALA A 146 -14.35 25.51 7.90
N ASN A 147 -13.78 26.69 7.62
CA ASN A 147 -14.18 27.54 6.51
C ASN A 147 -12.95 28.32 6.01
N PRO A 148 -12.35 28.00 4.85
CA PRO A 148 -11.41 28.91 4.22
C PRO A 148 -12.20 30.17 3.85
N LEU A 149 -12.03 31.24 4.65
CA LEU A 149 -12.88 32.43 4.69
C LEU A 149 -13.00 33.16 3.33
N HIS A 150 -12.21 32.79 2.32
CA HIS A 150 -12.14 33.50 1.04
C HIS A 150 -12.37 32.67 -0.24
N LYS A 151 -12.60 31.34 -0.17
CA LYS A 151 -12.77 30.52 -1.39
C LYS A 151 -14.23 30.43 -1.88
N LYS A 152 -15.23 30.68 -1.03
CA LYS A 152 -16.66 30.62 -1.40
C LYS A 152 -17.03 31.67 -2.43
N LYS A 153 -16.51 32.90 -2.27
CA LYS A 153 -16.75 34.02 -3.22
C LYS A 153 -16.10 33.73 -4.58
N LYS A 154 -14.87 33.20 -4.60
CA LYS A 154 -14.15 32.84 -5.83
C LYS A 154 -14.83 31.67 -6.58
N ARG A 155 -15.34 30.66 -5.86
CA ARG A 155 -16.10 29.54 -6.45
C ARG A 155 -17.44 29.98 -7.03
N LEU A 156 -18.17 30.86 -6.35
CA LEU A 156 -19.44 31.41 -6.83
C LEU A 156 -19.24 32.30 -8.07
N LEU A 157 -18.17 33.10 -8.10
CA LEU A 157 -17.79 33.87 -9.28
C LEU A 157 -17.46 32.95 -10.48
N LYS A 158 -16.72 31.85 -10.26
CA LYS A 158 -16.44 30.85 -11.30
C LYS A 158 -17.71 30.17 -11.82
N GLN A 159 -18.65 29.82 -10.94
CA GLN A 159 -19.92 29.22 -11.37
C GLN A 159 -20.80 30.21 -12.14
N GLN A 160 -20.84 31.48 -11.72
CA GLN A 160 -21.58 32.53 -12.42
C GLN A 160 -20.95 32.89 -13.77
N SER A 161 -19.61 32.87 -13.87
CA SER A 161 -18.90 33.10 -15.14
C SER A 161 -19.10 31.94 -16.12
N VAL A 162 -19.02 30.69 -15.66
CA VAL A 162 -19.32 29.51 -16.50
C VAL A 162 -20.77 29.53 -16.97
N LYS A 163 -21.73 29.87 -16.10
CA LYS A 163 -23.14 29.97 -16.47
C LYS A 163 -23.40 31.10 -17.49
N ARG A 164 -22.65 32.21 -17.41
CA ARG A 164 -22.70 33.30 -18.39
C ARG A 164 -22.10 32.90 -19.73
N ILE A 165 -20.94 32.26 -19.74
CA ILE A 165 -20.26 31.76 -20.96
C ILE A 165 -21.17 30.77 -21.71
N VAL A 166 -21.79 29.84 -21.00
CA VAL A 166 -22.72 28.85 -21.61
C VAL A 166 -23.97 29.52 -22.21
N LEU A 167 -24.48 30.59 -21.58
CA LEU A 167 -25.63 31.35 -22.08
C LEU A 167 -25.26 32.26 -23.28
N GLU A 168 -24.05 32.81 -23.31
CA GLU A 168 -23.55 33.63 -24.42
C GLU A 168 -23.24 32.77 -25.66
N HIS A 169 -22.70 31.56 -25.48
CA HIS A 169 -22.42 30.62 -26.58
C HIS A 169 -23.68 30.06 -27.27
N GLN A 170 -24.86 30.16 -26.64
CA GLN A 170 -26.12 29.76 -27.27
C GLN A 170 -26.76 30.88 -28.12
N ASN A 171 -26.32 32.14 -27.99
CA ASN A 171 -27.01 33.30 -28.57
C ASN A 171 -26.19 34.15 -29.56
N SER A 172 -24.90 33.88 -29.78
CA SER A 172 -24.11 34.65 -30.76
C SER A 172 -23.28 33.77 -31.68
N SER A 173 -23.91 33.33 -32.77
CA SER A 173 -23.24 33.17 -34.04
C SER A 173 -22.85 34.56 -34.58
N SER A 174 -21.66 35.08 -34.24
CA SER A 174 -20.83 35.97 -35.09
C SER A 174 -19.68 36.66 -34.33
N LEU A 175 -18.48 36.50 -34.90
CA LEU A 175 -17.24 37.30 -34.88
C LEU A 175 -16.62 37.89 -33.59
N SER A 176 -15.32 37.57 -33.48
CA SER A 176 -14.14 38.43 -33.20
C SER A 176 -13.39 38.26 -31.86
N GLU A 177 -12.07 38.33 -32.03
CA GLU A 177 -10.96 37.94 -31.16
C GLU A 177 -10.82 38.78 -29.88
N SER A 178 -10.31 38.16 -28.82
CA SER A 178 -8.95 38.42 -28.31
C SER A 178 -8.83 38.24 -26.79
N GLY A 179 -7.81 37.48 -26.37
CA GLY A 179 -7.08 37.74 -25.13
C GLY A 179 -7.46 36.90 -23.90
N GLY A 180 -6.71 35.82 -23.66
CA GLY A 180 -6.59 35.21 -22.33
C GLY A 180 -6.24 33.73 -22.35
N ASN A 181 -4.98 33.38 -22.62
CA ASN A 181 -4.47 32.02 -22.42
C ASN A 181 -4.40 31.72 -20.91
N TYR A 182 -5.51 31.23 -20.35
CA TYR A 182 -5.47 30.34 -19.20
C TYR A 182 -5.47 28.93 -19.78
N GLU A 183 -4.41 28.16 -19.53
CA GLU A 183 -4.35 26.76 -19.89
C GLU A 183 -5.55 26.03 -19.25
N GLU A 184 -6.56 25.72 -20.07
CA GLU A 184 -7.59 24.74 -19.78
C GLU A 184 -6.88 23.39 -19.65
N THR A 185 -6.50 23.05 -18.42
CA THR A 185 -6.01 21.71 -18.10
C THR A 185 -7.13 20.72 -18.40
N ASN A 186 -7.07 20.10 -19.57
CA ASN A 186 -7.75 18.88 -20.04
C ASN A 186 -8.58 18.14 -18.98
N GLN A 187 -9.77 18.65 -18.63
CA GLN A 187 -10.78 17.91 -17.87
C GLN A 187 -11.63 17.01 -18.77
N GLU A 188 -11.47 17.11 -20.09
CA GLU A 188 -12.29 16.40 -21.08
C GLU A 188 -11.82 14.97 -21.41
N ASN A 189 -10.74 14.47 -20.79
CA ASN A 189 -10.24 13.10 -21.01
C ASN A 189 -10.26 12.24 -19.73
N VAL A 190 -11.22 12.46 -18.82
CA VAL A 190 -11.54 11.41 -17.84
C VAL A 190 -12.37 10.36 -18.60
N PRO A 191 -11.94 9.09 -18.68
CA PRO A 191 -12.72 8.06 -19.34
C PRO A 191 -14.16 8.06 -18.81
N LEU A 192 -15.14 8.03 -19.73
CA LEU A 192 -16.58 7.96 -19.40
C LEU A 192 -16.94 6.71 -18.57
N GLU A 193 -16.03 5.75 -18.47
CA GLU A 193 -16.18 4.51 -17.74
C GLU A 193 -15.40 4.56 -16.43
N PHE A 194 -15.90 5.33 -15.46
CA PHE A 194 -15.48 5.17 -14.06
C PHE A 194 -16.43 4.13 -13.42
N PRO A 195 -16.04 2.85 -13.31
CA PRO A 195 -16.90 1.84 -12.71
C PRO A 195 -17.10 2.16 -11.23
N VAL A 196 -18.35 2.42 -10.85
CA VAL A 196 -18.72 2.62 -9.44
C VAL A 196 -18.75 1.28 -8.74
N TYR A 197 -17.69 0.96 -7.99
CA TYR A 197 -17.67 -0.19 -7.10
C TYR A 197 -18.29 0.16 -5.75
N ASN A 198 -19.22 -0.68 -5.27
CA ASN A 198 -19.79 -0.57 -3.93
C ASN A 198 -19.69 -1.92 -3.22
N ARG A 199 -18.83 -1.99 -2.21
CA ARG A 199 -18.56 -3.21 -1.43
C ARG A 199 -19.83 -3.79 -0.79
N GLU A 200 -20.73 -2.96 -0.28
CA GLU A 200 -21.95 -3.41 0.39
C GLU A 200 -22.93 -4.04 -0.59
N LYS A 201 -23.13 -3.41 -1.77
CA LYS A 201 -23.96 -3.97 -2.85
C LYS A 201 -23.41 -5.30 -3.35
N GLU A 202 -22.09 -5.39 -3.52
CA GLU A 202 -21.44 -6.64 -3.94
C GLU A 202 -21.57 -7.75 -2.88
N LEU A 203 -21.48 -7.41 -1.59
CA LEU A 203 -21.72 -8.38 -0.51
C LEU A 203 -23.16 -8.87 -0.49
N GLN A 204 -24.14 -7.97 -0.65
CA GLN A 204 -25.56 -8.34 -0.73
C GLN A 204 -25.83 -9.26 -1.92
N LYS A 205 -25.27 -8.95 -3.09
CA LYS A 205 -25.37 -9.78 -4.29
C LYS A 205 -24.82 -11.20 -4.03
N ARG A 206 -23.62 -11.33 -3.45
CA ARG A 206 -23.05 -12.63 -3.09
C ARG A 206 -23.91 -13.40 -2.09
N GLN A 207 -24.48 -12.73 -1.09
CA GLN A 207 -25.39 -13.36 -0.13
C GLN A 207 -26.68 -13.87 -0.77
N ILE A 208 -27.19 -13.18 -1.79
CA ILE A 208 -28.35 -13.63 -2.56
C ILE A 208 -27.96 -14.86 -3.38
N GLU A 209 -26.85 -14.80 -4.13
CA GLU A 209 -26.34 -15.93 -4.93
C GLU A 209 -26.06 -17.18 -4.08
N GLU A 210 -25.50 -17.03 -2.87
CA GLU A 210 -25.28 -18.14 -1.93
C GLU A 210 -26.61 -18.75 -1.45
N LYS A 211 -27.61 -17.92 -1.15
CA LYS A 211 -28.96 -18.40 -0.76
C LYS A 211 -29.64 -19.13 -1.90
N GLU A 212 -29.53 -18.64 -3.13
CA GLU A 212 -30.08 -19.29 -4.32
C GLU A 212 -29.44 -20.68 -4.52
N LYS A 213 -28.11 -20.80 -4.42
CA LYS A 213 -27.42 -22.09 -4.48
C LYS A 213 -27.88 -23.07 -3.40
N LEU A 214 -28.02 -22.61 -2.17
CA LEU A 214 -28.50 -23.46 -1.06
C LEU A 214 -29.94 -23.94 -1.31
N TRP A 215 -30.80 -23.09 -1.84
CA TRP A 215 -32.17 -23.45 -2.23
C TRP A 215 -32.18 -24.48 -3.36
N GLU A 216 -31.35 -24.33 -4.38
CA GLU A 216 -31.21 -25.31 -5.47
C GLU A 216 -30.73 -26.67 -4.95
N GLU A 217 -29.75 -26.69 -4.06
CA GLU A 217 -29.27 -27.92 -3.41
C GLU A 217 -30.37 -28.61 -2.59
N GLU A 218 -31.18 -27.84 -1.87
CA GLU A 218 -32.30 -28.36 -1.07
C GLU A 218 -33.42 -28.92 -1.96
N LEU A 219 -33.78 -28.23 -3.04
CA LEU A 219 -34.74 -28.72 -4.04
C LEU A 219 -34.26 -30.03 -4.68
N ASN A 220 -32.98 -30.11 -5.07
CA ASN A 220 -32.40 -31.31 -5.65
C ASN A 220 -32.43 -32.51 -4.67
N LYS A 221 -32.30 -32.27 -3.35
CA LYS A 221 -32.45 -33.31 -2.32
C LYS A 221 -33.89 -33.78 -2.14
N ILE A 222 -34.88 -32.90 -2.36
CA ILE A 222 -36.30 -33.23 -2.24
C ILE A 222 -36.81 -34.00 -3.46
N ILE A 223 -36.25 -33.71 -4.64
CA ILE A 223 -36.62 -34.32 -5.92
C ILE A 223 -35.92 -35.67 -6.15
N SER A 224 -34.78 -35.91 -5.48
CA SER A 224 -34.05 -37.18 -5.41
C SER A 224 -34.74 -38.21 -4.52
#